data_AF-A0A7S3EK45-F1
#
_entry.id   AF-A0A7S3EK45-F1
#
_cell.length_a   1.000
_cell.length_b   1.000
_cell.length_c   1.000
_cell.angle_alpha   90.00
_cell.angle_beta   90.00
_cell.angle_gamma   90.00
#
_symmetry.space_group_name_H-M   'P 1'
#
loop_
_entity.id
_entity.type
_entity.pdbx_description
1 polymer ?
#
loop_
_entity_poly.entity_id
_entity_poly.type
_entity_poly.pdbx_seq_one_letter_code
_entity_poly.pdbx_strand_id
1 'polypeptide(L)'
;MYSGLMAESKMAPKKFTEPIPKLKKWAEISPMDILCVLATIPVAAWYWYKKHWLPNNVLSTSLALTSVEAMALVEFQSAAILLCGLFFYDIFWVFGSTKVFGDNVMVSVAKQFDGPIKLVFPRFPSAGPSDQSMLGLGDIVIPGFFIALILRYDAERFTKGLKYSEKPIFFYTVLVFYFLGLASTYLALLLFHAAQPALLYLVPACLLSVLVLAASLGELKDLLMYAESEEGEVSEKKNEEEAEGNNSVEGATEPKKTK
;
A
#
# COMPACT_ATOMS: atom_id res chain seq x y z
N MET A 1 -38.33 25.57 48.35
CA MET A 1 -37.08 24.84 48.09
C MET A 1 -37.49 23.50 47.49
N TYR A 2 -36.92 23.12 46.34
CA TYR A 2 -37.33 22.04 45.40
C TYR A 2 -38.49 22.37 44.44
N SER A 3 -38.15 23.05 43.34
CA SER A 3 -38.90 22.93 42.07
C SER A 3 -37.94 23.26 40.93
N GLY A 4 -37.05 22.32 40.64
CA GLY A 4 -36.01 22.47 39.62
C GLY A 4 -35.34 21.14 39.34
N LEU A 5 -36.07 20.23 38.70
CA LEU A 5 -35.50 19.06 38.03
C LEU A 5 -36.52 18.50 37.04
N MET A 6 -36.00 18.09 35.87
CA MET A 6 -36.64 17.34 34.79
C MET A 6 -37.37 18.16 33.71
N ALA A 7 -36.60 18.87 32.88
CA ALA A 7 -36.96 19.03 31.47
C ALA A 7 -36.22 17.95 30.66
N GLU A 8 -36.84 16.79 30.48
CA GLU A 8 -36.41 15.80 29.48
C GLU A 8 -36.48 16.44 28.10
N SER A 9 -35.32 16.76 27.51
CA SER A 9 -35.20 17.02 26.08
C SER A 9 -35.41 15.69 25.34
N LYS A 10 -36.65 15.42 24.93
CA LYS A 10 -36.96 14.31 24.02
C LYS A 10 -36.39 14.66 22.64
N MET A 11 -35.15 14.23 22.40
CA MET A 11 -34.54 14.25 21.08
C MET A 11 -35.29 13.27 20.19
N ALA A 12 -36.09 13.79 19.26
CA ALA A 12 -36.77 12.98 18.26
C ALA A 12 -35.74 12.19 17.44
N PRO A 13 -36.01 10.93 17.06
CA PRO A 13 -35.08 10.16 16.24
C PRO A 13 -34.91 10.86 14.89
N LYS A 14 -33.68 11.30 14.58
CA LYS A 14 -33.33 11.80 13.24
C LYS A 14 -33.62 10.68 12.26
N LYS A 15 -34.67 10.83 11.45
CA LYS A 15 -34.96 9.93 10.34
C LYS A 15 -33.82 10.03 9.34
N PHE A 16 -33.03 8.98 9.22
CA PHE A 16 -32.11 8.74 8.12
C PHE A 16 -32.93 8.47 6.84
N THR A 17 -33.51 9.51 6.25
CA THR A 17 -34.29 9.41 5.01
C THR A 17 -33.66 10.17 3.84
N GLU A 18 -32.49 10.78 4.04
CA GLU A 18 -31.73 11.31 2.91
C GLU A 18 -30.95 10.17 2.25
N PRO A 19 -31.11 9.93 0.94
CA PRO A 19 -30.31 8.94 0.23
C PRO A 19 -28.84 9.37 0.34
N ILE A 20 -28.00 8.49 0.89
CA ILE A 20 -26.57 8.74 1.11
C ILE A 20 -25.95 9.14 -0.25
N PRO A 21 -25.56 10.42 -0.45
CA PRO A 21 -25.13 10.90 -1.77
C PRO A 21 -23.84 10.22 -2.26
N LYS A 22 -23.06 9.65 -1.33
CA LYS A 22 -21.83 8.92 -1.63
C LYS A 22 -22.03 7.58 -2.34
N LEU A 23 -23.23 6.97 -2.31
CA LEU A 23 -23.46 5.65 -2.92
C LEU A 23 -23.64 5.70 -4.45
N LYS A 24 -24.09 6.84 -5.00
CA LYS A 24 -24.34 6.98 -6.44
C LYS A 24 -23.04 7.10 -7.26
N LYS A 25 -22.02 7.77 -6.70
CA LYS A 25 -20.70 7.96 -7.33
C LYS A 25 -19.94 6.66 -7.59
N TRP A 26 -20.13 5.62 -6.78
CA TRP A 26 -19.46 4.31 -6.93
C TRP A 26 -20.17 3.40 -7.94
N ALA A 27 -21.36 3.80 -8.40
CA ALA A 27 -22.19 3.04 -9.33
C ALA A 27 -22.15 3.60 -10.76
N GLU A 28 -21.44 4.71 -10.99
CA GLU A 28 -21.24 5.28 -12.31
C GLU A 28 -20.15 4.47 -13.03
N ILE A 29 -20.58 3.41 -13.71
CA ILE A 29 -19.70 2.57 -14.52
C ILE A 29 -19.22 3.39 -15.72
N SER A 30 -17.94 3.71 -15.74
CA SER A 30 -17.29 4.37 -16.87
C SER A 30 -17.07 3.37 -18.01
N PRO A 31 -17.08 3.80 -19.28
CA PRO A 31 -16.66 2.96 -20.41
C PRO A 31 -15.27 2.34 -20.23
N MET A 32 -14.39 3.02 -19.49
CA MET A 32 -13.05 2.51 -19.16
C MET A 32 -13.10 1.30 -18.21
N ASP A 33 -14.04 1.29 -17.26
CA ASP A 33 -14.21 0.17 -16.32
C ASP A 33 -14.64 -1.09 -17.06
N ILE A 34 -15.55 -0.94 -18.02
CA ILE A 34 -16.01 -2.04 -18.88
C ILE A 34 -14.84 -2.58 -19.71
N LEU A 35 -14.01 -1.70 -20.28
CA LEU A 35 -12.82 -2.10 -21.05
C LEU A 35 -11.82 -2.87 -20.17
N CYS A 36 -11.55 -2.39 -18.96
CA CYS A 36 -10.67 -3.05 -17.99
C CYS A 36 -11.21 -4.44 -17.58
N VAL A 37 -12.51 -4.57 -17.36
CA VAL A 37 -13.16 -5.86 -17.06
C VAL A 37 -13.03 -6.81 -18.25
N LEU A 38 -13.28 -6.35 -19.48
CA LEU A 38 -13.11 -7.18 -20.67
C LEU A 38 -11.67 -7.63 -20.89
N ALA A 39 -10.69 -6.77 -20.57
CA ALA A 39 -9.26 -7.10 -20.68
C ALA A 39 -8.79 -8.10 -19.60
N THR A 40 -9.39 -8.10 -18.41
CA THR A 40 -8.99 -8.97 -17.30
C THR A 40 -9.60 -10.37 -17.35
N ILE A 41 -10.78 -10.53 -17.97
CA ILE A 41 -11.47 -11.84 -18.13
C ILE A 41 -10.57 -12.92 -18.79
N PRO A 42 -9.85 -12.67 -19.91
CA PRO A 42 -8.95 -13.65 -20.51
C PRO A 42 -7.81 -14.08 -19.57
N VAL A 43 -7.25 -13.15 -18.80
CA VAL A 43 -6.17 -13.42 -17.84
C VAL A 43 -6.68 -14.29 -16.70
N ALA A 44 -7.86 -13.97 -16.16
CA ALA A 44 -8.52 -14.74 -15.11
C ALA A 44 -8.91 -16.14 -15.60
N ALA A 45 -9.45 -16.26 -16.81
CA ALA A 45 -9.76 -17.55 -17.43
C ALA A 45 -8.49 -18.40 -17.60
N TRP A 46 -7.39 -17.80 -18.08
CA TRP A 46 -6.12 -18.50 -18.23
C TRP A 46 -5.58 -19.01 -16.88
N TYR A 47 -5.67 -18.19 -15.83
CA TYR A 47 -5.33 -18.62 -14.47
C TYR A 47 -6.20 -19.81 -14.03
N TRP A 48 -7.52 -19.76 -14.24
CA TRP A 48 -8.45 -20.82 -13.84
C TRP A 48 -8.17 -22.15 -14.55
N TYR A 49 -7.88 -22.13 -15.84
CA TYR A 49 -7.67 -23.35 -16.63
C TYR A 49 -6.28 -23.99 -16.45
N LYS A 50 -5.22 -23.18 -16.36
CA LYS A 50 -3.83 -23.66 -16.43
C LYS A 50 -3.06 -23.52 -15.11
N LYS A 51 -3.56 -22.73 -14.15
CA LYS A 51 -2.83 -22.28 -12.94
C LYS A 51 -1.38 -21.89 -13.26
N HIS A 52 -1.18 -21.24 -14.41
CA HIS A 52 0.15 -20.91 -14.89
C HIS A 52 0.76 -19.78 -14.03
N TRP A 53 2.07 -19.81 -13.81
CA TRP A 53 2.77 -18.85 -12.94
C TRP A 53 2.66 -17.41 -13.44
N LEU A 54 2.59 -17.20 -14.76
CA LEU A 54 2.49 -15.88 -15.37
C LEU A 54 1.17 -15.15 -15.03
N PRO A 55 -0.04 -15.67 -15.34
CA PRO A 55 -1.28 -15.02 -14.95
C PRO A 55 -1.46 -14.94 -13.42
N ASN A 56 -0.91 -15.90 -12.67
CA ASN A 56 -0.83 -15.79 -11.20
C ASN A 56 -0.06 -14.52 -10.76
N ASN A 57 1.10 -14.26 -11.35
CA ASN A 57 1.93 -13.11 -11.00
C ASN A 57 1.30 -11.79 -11.44
N VAL A 58 0.58 -11.77 -12.56
CA VAL A 58 -0.19 -10.59 -13.00
C VAL A 58 -1.26 -10.26 -11.95
N LEU A 59 -2.08 -11.26 -11.56
CA LEU A 59 -3.14 -11.08 -10.56
C LEU A 59 -2.60 -10.74 -9.16
N SER A 60 -1.50 -11.37 -8.77
CA SER A 60 -0.84 -11.12 -7.48
C SER A 60 -0.25 -9.71 -7.44
N THR A 61 0.41 -9.27 -8.52
CA THR A 61 0.98 -7.92 -8.62
C THR A 61 -0.11 -6.85 -8.62
N SER A 62 -1.22 -7.06 -9.33
CA SER A 62 -2.34 -6.13 -9.29
C SER A 62 -2.94 -6.03 -7.88
N LEU A 63 -3.10 -7.15 -7.18
CA LEU A 63 -3.58 -7.14 -5.79
C LEU A 63 -2.62 -6.40 -4.84
N ALA A 64 -1.31 -6.57 -5.02
CA ALA A 64 -0.31 -5.83 -4.26
C ALA A 64 -0.40 -4.32 -4.51
N LEU A 65 -0.48 -3.90 -5.79
CA LEU A 65 -0.59 -2.50 -6.16
C LEU A 65 -1.86 -1.86 -5.59
N THR A 66 -3.02 -2.49 -5.79
CA THR A 66 -4.29 -2.02 -5.20
C THR A 66 -4.21 -1.95 -3.68
N SER A 67 -3.49 -2.87 -3.03
CA SER A 67 -3.30 -2.80 -1.58
C SER A 67 -2.48 -1.57 -1.18
N VAL A 68 -1.34 -1.30 -1.85
CA VAL A 68 -0.47 -0.14 -1.60
C VAL A 68 -1.19 1.18 -1.89
N GLU A 69 -2.04 1.21 -2.90
CA GLU A 69 -2.88 2.36 -3.23
C GLU A 69 -3.99 2.59 -2.21
N ALA A 70 -4.65 1.53 -1.74
CA ALA A 70 -5.71 1.60 -0.73
C ALA A 70 -5.22 1.93 0.69
N MET A 71 -3.92 2.20 0.85
CA MET A 71 -3.35 2.57 2.13
C MET A 71 -3.92 3.91 2.62
N ALA A 72 -4.46 3.90 3.84
CA ALA A 72 -4.94 5.10 4.51
C ALA A 72 -3.79 6.03 4.93
N LEU A 73 -4.14 7.26 5.31
CA LEU A 73 -3.21 8.22 5.92
C LEU A 73 -2.61 7.62 7.19
N VAL A 74 -1.29 7.50 7.22
CA VAL A 74 -0.56 6.87 8.33
C VAL A 74 0.50 7.83 8.86
N GLU A 75 0.65 7.90 10.18
CA GLU A 75 1.77 8.60 10.82
C GLU A 75 3.05 7.76 10.74
N PHE A 76 4.22 8.41 10.67
CA PHE A 76 5.50 7.69 10.65
C PHE A 76 5.64 6.72 11.82
N GLN A 77 5.25 7.15 13.02
CA GLN A 77 5.33 6.33 14.23
C GLN A 77 4.45 5.09 14.13
N SER A 78 3.22 5.24 13.62
CA SER A 78 2.30 4.12 13.42
C SER A 78 2.85 3.11 12.42
N ALA A 79 3.42 3.57 11.31
CA ALA A 79 4.08 2.70 10.34
C ALA A 79 5.31 2.00 10.93
N ALA A 80 6.14 2.71 11.70
CA ALA A 80 7.31 2.15 12.36
C ALA A 80 6.93 1.10 13.43
N ILE A 81 5.90 1.36 14.22
CA ILE A 81 5.38 0.42 15.23
C ILE A 81 4.82 -0.83 14.55
N LEU A 82 4.07 -0.69 13.45
CA LEU A 82 3.56 -1.81 12.66
C LEU A 82 4.72 -2.69 12.14
N LEU A 83 5.74 -2.09 11.53
CA LEU A 83 6.91 -2.81 11.01
C LEU A 83 7.68 -3.52 12.14
N CYS A 84 7.94 -2.83 13.24
CA CYS A 84 8.60 -3.42 14.41
C CYS A 84 7.76 -4.57 14.99
N GLY A 85 6.44 -4.40 15.10
CA GLY A 85 5.53 -5.44 15.55
C GLY A 85 5.58 -6.68 14.66
N LEU A 86 5.56 -6.50 13.35
CA LEU A 86 5.67 -7.58 12.37
C LEU A 86 7.05 -8.27 12.39
N PHE A 87 8.12 -7.52 12.60
CA PHE A 87 9.47 -8.08 12.78
C PHE A 87 9.51 -9.04 13.97
N PHE A 88 9.02 -8.62 15.14
CA PHE A 88 8.98 -9.50 16.32
C PHE A 88 7.99 -10.65 16.17
N TYR A 89 6.84 -10.39 15.54
CA TYR A 89 5.84 -11.41 15.23
C TYR A 89 6.45 -12.53 14.39
N ASP A 90 7.16 -12.20 13.30
CA ASP A 90 7.73 -13.19 12.38
C ASP A 90 8.84 -14.02 13.08
N ILE A 91 9.69 -13.37 13.86
CA ILE A 91 10.71 -14.05 14.69
C ILE A 91 10.05 -15.03 15.68
N PHE A 92 9.02 -14.59 16.39
CA PHE A 92 8.32 -15.43 17.36
C PHE A 92 7.70 -16.65 16.68
N TRP A 93 6.99 -16.46 15.56
CA TRP A 93 6.30 -17.55 14.89
C TRP A 93 7.25 -18.52 14.19
N VAL A 94 8.41 -18.06 13.69
CA VAL A 94 9.38 -18.96 13.05
C VAL A 94 10.24 -19.69 14.09
N PHE A 95 10.83 -18.98 15.05
CA PHE A 95 11.84 -19.57 15.94
C PHE A 95 11.30 -19.92 17.34
N GLY A 96 10.26 -19.23 17.79
CA GLY A 96 9.68 -19.40 19.12
C GLY A 96 8.55 -20.42 19.18
N SER A 97 7.71 -20.49 18.12
CA SER A 97 6.49 -21.31 18.12
C SER A 97 6.76 -22.79 18.42
N THR A 98 7.84 -23.36 17.89
CA THR A 98 8.24 -24.75 18.13
C THR A 98 8.57 -25.04 19.59
N LYS A 99 9.15 -24.08 20.32
CA LYS A 99 9.50 -24.24 21.74
C LYS A 99 8.29 -24.11 22.66
N VAL A 100 7.27 -23.38 22.23
CA VAL A 100 6.06 -23.10 23.03
C VAL A 100 4.95 -24.11 22.74
N PHE A 101 4.81 -24.55 21.49
CA PHE A 101 3.68 -25.36 21.02
C PHE A 101 4.08 -26.75 20.49
N GLY A 102 5.37 -27.08 20.42
CA GLY A 102 5.86 -28.39 19.98
C GLY A 102 5.83 -28.65 18.48
N ASP A 103 5.00 -27.91 17.72
CA ASP A 103 4.84 -28.02 16.27
C ASP A 103 5.00 -26.67 15.55
N ASN A 104 5.46 -26.70 14.30
CA ASN A 104 5.57 -25.53 13.42
C ASN A 104 4.18 -25.10 12.91
N VAL A 105 3.47 -24.26 13.67
CA VAL A 105 2.14 -23.73 13.32
C VAL A 105 2.12 -23.04 11.95
N MET A 106 3.25 -22.44 11.55
CA MET A 106 3.41 -21.76 10.26
C MET A 106 3.26 -22.69 9.04
N VAL A 107 3.60 -23.98 9.16
CA VAL A 107 3.47 -24.96 8.07
C VAL A 107 2.03 -25.49 7.95
N SER A 108 1.28 -25.48 9.05
CA SER A 108 -0.10 -25.96 9.11
C SER A 108 -1.11 -24.97 8.50
N VAL A 109 -0.86 -23.66 8.66
CA VAL A 109 -1.72 -22.60 8.09
C VAL A 109 -1.50 -22.43 6.58
N ALA A 110 -0.27 -22.64 6.10
CA ALA A 110 0.08 -22.50 4.68
C ALA A 110 -0.63 -23.48 3.73
N LYS A 111 -1.25 -24.55 4.25
CA LYS A 111 -1.93 -25.59 3.44
C LYS A 111 -3.38 -25.26 3.08
N GLN A 112 -3.97 -24.20 3.64
CA GLN A 112 -5.42 -23.95 3.55
C GLN A 112 -5.82 -22.97 2.43
N PHE A 113 -4.88 -22.29 1.78
CA PHE A 113 -5.20 -21.28 0.77
C PHE A 113 -4.34 -21.41 -0.50
N ASP A 114 -4.97 -21.73 -1.63
CA ASP A 114 -4.34 -21.93 -2.94
C ASP A 114 -4.86 -20.90 -3.96
N GLY A 115 -4.47 -19.63 -3.77
CA GLY A 115 -4.83 -18.50 -4.64
C GLY A 115 -3.64 -17.58 -4.92
N PRO A 116 -3.83 -16.52 -5.74
CA PRO A 116 -2.77 -15.61 -6.17
C PRO A 116 -2.38 -14.63 -5.04
N ILE A 117 -1.89 -15.18 -3.93
CA ILE A 117 -1.41 -14.46 -2.73
C ILE A 117 0.13 -14.47 -2.66
N LYS A 118 0.78 -15.04 -3.68
CA LYS A 118 2.23 -15.17 -3.76
C LYS A 118 2.68 -15.01 -5.21
N LEU A 119 3.80 -14.32 -5.42
CA LEU A 119 4.51 -14.36 -6.68
C LEU A 119 5.27 -15.67 -6.78
N VAL A 120 5.21 -16.29 -7.95
CA VAL A 120 5.77 -17.61 -8.21
C VAL A 120 6.68 -17.52 -9.43
N PHE A 121 7.93 -17.93 -9.29
CA PHE A 121 8.91 -17.90 -10.36
C PHE A 121 9.56 -19.28 -10.53
N PRO A 122 9.73 -19.80 -11.76
CA PRO A 122 10.51 -21.01 -11.97
C PRO A 122 11.97 -20.74 -11.59
N ARG A 123 12.61 -21.61 -10.78
CA ARG A 123 14.02 -21.44 -10.39
C ARG A 123 14.98 -21.49 -11.58
N PHE A 124 14.64 -22.28 -12.59
CA PHE A 124 15.41 -22.43 -13.83
C PHE A 124 14.46 -22.46 -15.04
N PRO A 125 14.90 -22.06 -16.25
CA PRO A 125 14.06 -22.13 -17.46
C PRO A 125 13.54 -23.54 -17.80
N SER A 126 14.21 -24.58 -17.29
CA SER A 126 13.83 -26.00 -17.43
C SER A 126 13.23 -26.59 -16.14
N ALA A 127 12.92 -25.77 -15.13
CA ALA A 127 12.36 -26.22 -13.87
C ALA A 127 10.92 -26.74 -14.05
N GLY A 128 10.63 -27.92 -13.51
CA GLY A 128 9.29 -28.47 -13.47
C GLY A 128 8.36 -27.71 -12.51
N PRO A 129 7.07 -28.06 -12.45
CA PRO A 129 6.08 -27.40 -11.60
C PRO A 129 6.42 -27.40 -10.09
N SER A 130 7.29 -28.29 -9.63
CA SER A 130 7.70 -28.43 -8.23
C SER A 130 8.87 -27.52 -7.81
N ASP A 131 9.62 -26.95 -8.75
CA ASP A 131 10.82 -26.15 -8.47
C ASP A 131 10.57 -24.64 -8.68
N GLN A 132 9.56 -24.14 -7.97
CA GLN A 132 9.16 -22.74 -8.03
C GLN A 132 9.59 -21.99 -6.76
N SER A 133 10.26 -20.85 -6.95
CA SER A 133 10.51 -19.88 -5.88
C SER A 133 9.25 -19.08 -5.62
N MET A 134 8.95 -18.81 -4.35
CA MET A 134 7.75 -18.10 -3.92
C MET A 134 8.14 -16.85 -3.14
N LEU A 135 7.48 -15.73 -3.42
CA LEU A 135 7.59 -14.48 -2.67
C LEU A 135 6.19 -14.09 -2.17
N GLY A 136 6.05 -13.88 -0.87
CA GLY A 136 4.77 -13.53 -0.27
C GLY A 136 4.35 -12.11 -0.64
N LEU A 137 3.06 -11.90 -0.92
CA LEU A 137 2.56 -10.54 -1.14
C LEU A 137 2.73 -9.64 0.09
N GLY A 138 2.66 -10.21 1.30
CA GLY A 138 2.90 -9.46 2.53
C GLY A 138 4.28 -8.80 2.58
N ASP A 139 5.31 -9.49 2.05
CA ASP A 139 6.69 -8.99 2.01
C ASP A 139 6.89 -7.84 1.02
N ILE A 140 5.91 -7.62 0.12
CA ILE A 140 5.90 -6.53 -0.85
C ILE A 140 5.01 -5.39 -0.35
N VAL A 141 3.78 -5.73 0.05
CA VAL A 141 2.75 -4.77 0.44
C VAL A 141 3.14 -4.04 1.73
N ILE A 142 3.61 -4.77 2.75
CA ILE A 142 3.93 -4.17 4.05
C ILE A 142 5.10 -3.18 3.95
N PRO A 143 6.26 -3.52 3.36
CA PRO A 143 7.31 -2.51 3.12
C PRO A 143 6.87 -1.46 2.10
N GLY A 144 6.04 -1.82 1.11
CA GLY A 144 5.48 -0.90 0.13
C GLY A 144 4.69 0.25 0.77
N PHE A 145 3.88 -0.05 1.79
CA PHE A 145 3.19 0.96 2.61
C PHE A 145 4.16 1.96 3.22
N PHE A 146 5.21 1.46 3.85
CA PHE A 146 6.23 2.30 4.46
C PHE A 146 6.98 3.14 3.41
N ILE A 147 7.39 2.54 2.29
CA ILE A 147 8.07 3.25 1.20
C ILE A 147 7.18 4.35 0.62
N ALA A 148 5.88 4.09 0.44
CA ALA A 148 4.92 5.10 -0.02
C ALA A 148 4.79 6.26 0.98
N LEU A 149 4.76 5.97 2.29
CA LEU A 149 4.78 7.02 3.31
C LEU A 149 6.04 7.89 3.23
N ILE A 150 7.21 7.26 3.04
CA ILE A 150 8.48 7.98 2.89
C ILE A 150 8.53 8.83 1.63
N LEU A 151 7.93 8.37 0.52
CA LEU A 151 7.80 9.18 -0.69
C LEU A 151 6.98 10.46 -0.44
N ARG A 152 5.88 10.34 0.31
CA ARG A 152 5.05 11.50 0.68
C ARG A 152 5.79 12.44 1.64
N TYR A 153 6.57 11.89 2.57
CA TYR A 153 7.45 12.69 3.41
C TYR A 153 8.48 13.48 2.58
N ASP A 154 9.11 12.87 1.57
CA ASP A 154 10.02 13.58 0.65
C ASP A 154 9.30 14.71 -0.11
N ALA A 155 8.05 14.49 -0.53
CA ALA A 155 7.24 15.52 -1.18
C ALA A 155 6.94 16.70 -0.23
N GLU A 156 6.59 16.43 1.03
CA GLU A 156 6.38 17.48 2.04
C GLU A 156 7.69 18.19 2.43
N ARG A 157 8.79 17.46 2.48
CA ARG A 157 10.13 18.02 2.70
C ARG A 157 10.49 19.04 1.61
N PHE A 158 10.13 18.73 0.37
CA PHE A 158 10.29 19.63 -0.77
C PHE A 158 9.46 20.92 -0.61
N THR A 159 8.18 20.81 -0.21
CA THR A 159 7.33 22.00 -0.02
C THR A 159 7.74 22.87 1.17
N LYS A 160 8.25 22.27 2.24
CA LYS A 160 8.74 22.98 3.44
C LYS A 160 10.09 23.68 3.25
N GLY A 161 10.78 23.49 2.12
CA GLY A 161 12.08 24.10 1.85
C GLY A 161 13.21 23.62 2.77
N LEU A 162 13.04 22.43 3.39
CA LEU A 162 14.12 21.76 4.13
C LEU A 162 15.26 21.44 3.16
N LYS A 163 16.52 21.57 3.61
CA LYS A 163 17.79 21.41 2.84
C LYS A 163 17.59 20.89 1.41
N TYR A 164 17.52 21.83 0.48
CA TYR A 164 17.14 21.62 -0.93
C TYR A 164 17.86 20.42 -1.55
N SER A 165 17.10 19.35 -1.81
CA SER A 165 17.49 18.27 -2.70
C SER A 165 16.33 18.07 -3.68
N GLU A 166 16.56 18.34 -4.96
CA GLU A 166 15.55 18.17 -6.01
C GLU A 166 15.08 16.72 -6.19
N LYS A 167 15.75 15.78 -5.53
CA LYS A 167 15.49 14.35 -5.64
C LYS A 167 14.94 13.83 -4.31
N PRO A 168 13.93 12.94 -4.33
CA PRO A 168 13.38 12.30 -3.14
C PRO A 168 14.40 11.30 -2.54
N ILE A 169 15.34 11.84 -1.75
CA ILE A 169 16.50 11.10 -1.24
C ILE A 169 16.10 10.02 -0.24
N PHE A 170 15.07 10.26 0.59
CA PHE A 170 14.61 9.26 1.54
C PHE A 170 13.95 8.09 0.81
N PHE A 171 13.11 8.36 -0.18
CA PHE A 171 12.47 7.35 -1.03
C PHE A 171 13.51 6.47 -1.74
N TYR A 172 14.48 7.07 -2.42
CA TYR A 172 15.51 6.28 -3.10
C TYR A 172 16.36 5.48 -2.11
N THR A 173 16.66 6.03 -0.95
CA THR A 173 17.42 5.33 0.09
C THR A 173 16.65 4.11 0.58
N VAL A 174 15.39 4.28 1.02
CA VAL A 174 14.59 3.15 1.50
C VAL A 174 14.33 2.12 0.40
N LEU A 175 14.15 2.56 -0.85
CA LEU A 175 13.96 1.66 -1.99
C LEU A 175 15.19 0.79 -2.26
N VAL A 176 16.39 1.37 -2.20
CA VAL A 176 17.65 0.61 -2.34
C VAL A 176 17.79 -0.38 -1.20
N PHE A 177 17.55 0.03 0.04
CA PHE A 177 17.66 -0.86 1.20
C PHE A 177 16.59 -1.95 1.21
N TYR A 178 15.39 -1.70 0.66
CA TYR A 178 14.38 -2.72 0.42
C TYR A 178 14.89 -3.82 -0.53
N PHE A 179 15.48 -3.44 -1.67
CA PHE A 179 16.08 -4.39 -2.61
C PHE A 179 17.27 -5.14 -1.99
N LEU A 180 18.11 -4.46 -1.20
CA LEU A 180 19.20 -5.12 -0.47
C LEU A 180 18.67 -6.08 0.60
N GLY A 181 17.57 -5.74 1.26
CA GLY A 181 16.86 -6.61 2.19
C GLY A 181 16.35 -7.88 1.49
N LEU A 182 15.66 -7.74 0.35
CA LEU A 182 15.23 -8.88 -0.48
C LEU A 182 16.40 -9.73 -0.99
N ALA A 183 17.51 -9.09 -1.38
CA ALA A 183 18.70 -9.82 -1.79
C ALA A 183 19.28 -10.61 -0.61
N SER A 184 19.25 -10.03 0.60
CA SER A 184 19.72 -10.67 1.84
C SER A 184 18.83 -11.84 2.24
N THR A 185 17.50 -11.76 2.11
CA THR A 185 16.60 -12.89 2.37
C THR A 185 16.90 -14.05 1.42
N TYR A 186 17.08 -13.75 0.13
CA TYR A 186 17.43 -14.76 -0.86
C TYR A 186 18.82 -15.35 -0.63
N LEU A 187 19.81 -14.54 -0.27
CA LEU A 187 21.16 -15.01 0.08
C LEU A 187 21.12 -15.92 1.30
N ALA A 188 20.38 -15.56 2.34
CA ALA A 188 20.25 -16.38 3.54
C ALA A 188 19.56 -17.72 3.23
N LEU A 189 18.55 -17.73 2.35
CA LEU A 189 17.96 -18.96 1.82
C LEU A 189 19.01 -19.84 1.13
N LEU A 190 19.92 -19.26 0.35
CA LEU A 190 20.98 -20.00 -0.34
C LEU A 190 22.05 -20.56 0.62
N LEU A 191 22.41 -19.81 1.66
CA LEU A 191 23.46 -20.20 2.61
C LEU A 191 22.98 -21.24 3.62
N PHE A 192 21.77 -21.08 4.14
CA PHE A 192 21.23 -21.94 5.21
C PHE A 192 20.35 -23.07 4.70
N HIS A 193 19.98 -23.06 3.41
CA HIS A 193 19.06 -24.02 2.79
C HIS A 193 17.72 -24.19 3.55
N ALA A 194 17.34 -23.19 4.33
CA ALA A 194 16.12 -23.17 5.14
C ALA A 194 15.34 -21.88 4.85
N ALA A 195 14.01 -21.99 4.77
CA ALA A 195 13.16 -20.83 4.63
C ALA A 195 13.24 -19.98 5.90
N GLN A 196 13.63 -18.72 5.72
CA GLN A 196 13.71 -17.74 6.80
C GLN A 196 12.65 -16.65 6.62
N PRO A 197 12.19 -16.04 7.73
CA PRO A 197 11.24 -14.94 7.71
C PRO A 197 11.80 -13.78 6.91
N ALA A 198 11.10 -13.33 5.86
CA ALA A 198 11.61 -12.27 4.99
C ALA A 198 11.65 -10.91 5.71
N LEU A 199 10.67 -10.66 6.57
CA LEU A 199 10.57 -9.41 7.34
C LEU A 199 11.72 -9.23 8.34
N LEU A 200 12.41 -10.31 8.73
CA LEU A 200 13.62 -10.28 9.55
C LEU A 200 14.72 -9.41 8.94
N TYR A 201 14.84 -9.40 7.61
CA TYR A 201 15.87 -8.65 6.89
C TYR A 201 15.31 -7.34 6.32
N LEU A 202 14.08 -7.37 5.83
CA LEU A 202 13.42 -6.22 5.21
C LEU A 202 13.16 -5.07 6.20
N VAL A 203 12.58 -5.39 7.37
CA VAL A 203 12.21 -4.36 8.35
C VAL A 203 13.42 -3.56 8.84
N PRO A 204 14.50 -4.19 9.35
CA PRO A 204 15.67 -3.42 9.79
C PRO A 204 16.33 -2.67 8.64
N ALA A 205 16.38 -3.25 7.42
CA ALA A 205 16.94 -2.56 6.27
C ALA A 205 16.19 -1.26 5.96
N CYS A 206 14.86 -1.33 5.82
CA CYS A 206 14.04 -0.15 5.49
C CYS A 206 13.98 0.87 6.63
N LEU A 207 13.73 0.43 7.87
CA LEU A 207 13.53 1.34 8.98
C LEU A 207 14.84 2.02 9.41
N LEU A 208 15.93 1.25 9.53
CA LEU A 208 17.23 1.82 9.94
C LEU A 208 17.80 2.72 8.85
N SER A 209 17.65 2.41 7.56
CA SER A 209 18.17 3.28 6.50
C SER A 209 17.56 4.67 6.55
N VAL A 210 16.25 4.76 6.79
CA VAL A 210 15.52 6.03 6.90
C VAL A 210 15.90 6.77 8.18
N LEU A 211 15.94 6.08 9.32
CA LEU A 211 16.31 6.70 10.61
C LEU A 211 17.75 7.22 10.61
N VAL A 212 18.69 6.45 10.05
CA VAL A 212 20.10 6.86 9.92
C VAL A 212 20.23 8.05 8.99
N LEU A 213 19.50 8.07 7.86
CA LEU A 213 19.49 9.22 6.96
C LEU A 213 18.89 10.47 7.62
N ALA A 214 17.78 10.33 8.35
CA ALA A 214 17.18 11.43 9.07
C ALA A 214 18.11 11.97 10.17
N ALA A 215 18.79 11.08 10.89
CA ALA A 215 19.78 11.44 11.90
C ALA A 215 20.99 12.15 11.28
N SER A 216 21.48 11.69 10.12
CA SER A 216 22.64 12.31 9.45
C SER A 216 22.32 13.67 8.85
N LEU A 217 21.06 13.90 8.43
CA LEU A 217 20.60 15.19 7.92
C LEU A 217 20.17 16.17 9.03
N GLY A 218 19.94 15.66 10.25
CA GLY A 218 19.46 16.42 11.41
C GLY A 218 17.94 16.59 11.46
N GLU A 219 17.20 15.82 10.65
CA GLU A 219 15.75 15.94 10.42
C GLU A 219 14.96 14.82 11.13
N LEU A 220 15.60 14.13 12.08
CA LEU A 220 15.00 13.00 12.79
C LEU A 220 13.70 13.37 13.52
N LYS A 221 13.64 14.56 14.12
CA LYS A 221 12.43 15.03 14.81
C LYS A 221 11.29 15.27 13.83
N ASP A 222 11.58 15.88 12.69
CA ASP A 222 10.58 16.17 11.65
C ASP A 222 10.01 14.88 11.07
N LEU A 223 10.87 13.88 10.82
CA LEU A 223 10.44 12.55 10.40
C LEU A 223 9.57 11.86 11.46
N LEU A 224 9.98 11.89 12.73
CA LEU A 224 9.24 11.23 13.81
C LEU A 224 7.89 11.89 14.11
N MET A 225 7.73 13.18 13.80
CA MET A 225 6.49 13.93 13.95
C MET A 225 5.67 13.98 12.66
N TYR A 226 6.13 13.32 11.59
CA TYR A 226 5.42 13.29 10.33
C TYR A 226 4.10 12.52 10.44
N ALA A 227 3.03 13.19 10.05
CA ALA A 227 1.68 12.68 9.98
C ALA A 227 1.05 13.17 8.68
N GLU A 228 0.51 12.25 7.89
CA GLU A 228 -0.16 12.58 6.63
C GLU A 228 -1.51 13.24 6.92
N SER A 229 -1.74 14.45 6.43
CA SER A 229 -2.99 15.19 6.60
C SER A 229 -3.99 14.90 5.47
N GLU A 230 -5.29 15.01 5.76
CA GLU A 230 -6.42 14.70 4.83
C GLU A 230 -6.50 15.58 3.56
N GLU A 231 -5.54 16.47 3.33
CA GLU A 231 -5.62 17.53 2.30
C GLU A 231 -5.54 17.01 0.85
N GLY A 232 -5.13 15.74 0.65
CA GLY A 232 -5.04 15.10 -0.67
C GLY A 232 -6.38 14.97 -1.41
N GLU A 233 -7.51 14.85 -0.71
CA GLU A 233 -8.84 14.78 -1.36
C GLU A 233 -9.38 16.13 -1.87
N VAL A 234 -8.77 17.25 -1.45
CA VAL A 234 -9.24 18.61 -1.80
C VAL A 234 -8.48 19.15 -3.02
N SER A 235 -7.21 18.75 -3.19
CA SER A 235 -6.36 19.18 -4.32
C SER A 235 -6.86 18.65 -5.67
N GLU A 236 -7.34 17.41 -5.74
CA GLU A 236 -7.88 16.84 -6.98
C GLU A 236 -9.20 17.53 -7.39
N LYS A 237 -10.08 17.81 -6.42
CA LYS A 237 -11.35 18.52 -6.68
C LYS A 237 -11.15 19.95 -7.16
N LYS A 238 -10.15 20.66 -6.61
CA LYS A 238 -9.82 22.03 -7.06
C LYS A 238 -9.27 22.06 -8.49
N ASN A 239 -8.42 21.10 -8.85
CA ASN A 239 -7.87 21.02 -10.19
C ASN A 239 -8.92 20.60 -11.23
N GLU A 240 -9.90 19.77 -10.85
CA GLU A 240 -11.06 19.43 -11.68
C GLU A 240 -12.00 20.63 -11.88
N GLU A 241 -12.29 21.40 -10.81
CA GLU A 241 -13.14 22.60 -10.89
C GLU A 241 -12.50 23.74 -11.70
N GLU A 242 -11.17 23.93 -11.63
CA GLU A 242 -10.45 24.92 -12.45
C GLU A 242 -10.34 24.50 -13.94
N ALA A 243 -10.26 23.19 -14.23
CA ALA A 243 -10.25 22.68 -15.60
C ALA A 243 -11.61 22.80 -16.30
N GLU A 244 -12.72 22.65 -15.57
CA GLU A 244 -14.08 22.87 -16.11
C GLU A 244 -14.42 24.36 -16.29
N GLY A 245 -13.87 25.23 -15.46
CA GLY A 245 -14.06 26.69 -15.56
C GLY A 245 -13.42 27.33 -16.79
N ASN A 246 -12.26 26.82 -17.26
CA ASN A 246 -11.56 27.40 -18.41
C ASN A 246 -12.18 27.00 -19.76
N ASN A 247 -12.85 25.85 -19.86
CA ASN A 247 -13.46 25.38 -21.12
C ASN A 247 -14.80 26.08 -21.47
N SER A 248 -15.37 26.87 -20.56
CA SER A 248 -16.67 27.54 -20.78
C SER A 248 -16.54 28.99 -21.27
N VAL A 249 -15.33 29.55 -21.39
CA VAL A 249 -15.11 30.96 -21.79
C VAL A 249 -14.71 31.12 -23.27
N GLU A 250 -14.17 30.10 -23.95
CA GLU A 250 -13.70 30.22 -25.34
C GLU A 250 -14.77 30.06 -26.44
N GLY A 251 -16.03 29.78 -26.09
CA GLY A 251 -17.08 29.46 -27.07
C GLY A 251 -17.91 30.62 -27.64
N ALA A 252 -17.66 31.87 -27.26
CA ALA A 252 -18.60 32.98 -27.55
C ALA A 252 -17.95 34.24 -28.14
N THR A 253 -17.33 34.15 -29.32
CA THR A 253 -17.26 35.30 -30.25
C THR A 253 -16.86 34.88 -31.67
N GLU A 254 -17.84 34.74 -32.56
CA GLU A 254 -17.66 34.98 -33.99
C GLU A 254 -18.77 35.93 -34.49
N PRO A 255 -18.44 37.07 -35.13
CA PRO A 255 -19.45 37.98 -35.66
C PRO A 255 -19.92 37.55 -37.06
N LYS A 256 -21.24 37.41 -37.23
CA LYS A 256 -21.90 37.30 -38.53
C LYS A 256 -21.53 38.49 -39.42
N LYS A 257 -20.84 38.24 -40.53
CA LYS A 257 -20.72 39.21 -41.64
C LYS A 257 -21.84 38.98 -42.65
N THR A 258 -22.65 40.01 -42.82
CA THR A 258 -23.64 40.20 -43.88
C THR A 258 -22.94 40.53 -45.20
N LYS A 259 -23.26 39.79 -46.27
CA LYS A 259 -23.59 40.32 -47.60
C LYS A 259 -24.20 39.22 -48.45
#